data_AF-A0A075V9N7-F1
#
_entry.id   AF-A0A075V9N7-F1
#
_cell.length_a   1.000
_cell.length_b   1.000
_cell.length_c   1.000
_cell.angle_alpha   90.00
_cell.angle_beta   90.00
_cell.angle_gamma   90.00
#
_symmetry.space_group_name_H-M   'P 1'
#
loop_
_entity.id
_entity.type
_entity.pdbx_description
1 polymer ?
#
loop_
_entity_poly.entity_id
_entity_poly.type
_entity_poly.pdbx_seq_one_letter_code
_entity_poly.pdbx_strand_id
1 'polypeptide(L)'
;MTSSTGFGGGTRVVSTITVTPEEPTGLFRPDAMSEWVGHLVQVAGLDPAYEHTLQAVKVVPGPRMVMDMNLGRYVEQVVDGGAAELTVLTEAPYVPCYANYVRVIAGVPPARAQIVRADTGAVLVERGRYPAPFYDGQTLAVGEQHYRITATSWPNRNPETGSAGRNEDYQLVTVVPIPDQEPIAPVPSPTP
;
A
#
# COMPACT_ATOMS: atom_id res chain seq x y z
N MET A 1 1.48 -24.94 -6.58
CA MET A 1 0.12 -24.88 -7.14
C MET A 1 -0.68 -23.91 -6.29
N THR A 2 -0.95 -22.71 -6.77
CA THR A 2 -1.68 -21.67 -6.04
C THR A 2 -3.11 -21.61 -6.56
N SER A 3 -4.06 -21.97 -5.71
CA SER A 3 -5.50 -21.83 -5.94
C SER A 3 -5.90 -20.40 -5.59
N SER A 4 -6.38 -19.63 -6.58
CA SER A 4 -7.04 -18.34 -6.33
C SER A 4 -8.54 -18.54 -6.34
N THR A 5 -9.20 -18.10 -5.27
CA THR A 5 -10.66 -17.92 -5.23
C THR A 5 -10.89 -16.42 -5.16
N GLY A 6 -11.44 -15.85 -6.23
CA GLY A 6 -11.77 -14.43 -6.30
C GLY A 6 -13.22 -14.19 -5.94
N PHE A 7 -13.49 -13.10 -5.20
CA PHE A 7 -14.72 -12.29 -5.27
C PHE A 7 -14.38 -10.86 -4.82
N GLY A 8 -15.07 -9.88 -5.42
CA GLY A 8 -14.79 -8.44 -5.34
C GLY A 8 -14.59 -7.88 -3.93
N GLY A 9 -13.45 -7.23 -3.77
CA GLY A 9 -12.87 -6.69 -2.55
C GLY A 9 -11.36 -6.64 -2.82
N GLY A 10 -10.68 -5.53 -2.55
CA GLY A 10 -9.27 -5.34 -2.92
C GLY A 10 -8.46 -6.61 -2.65
N THR A 11 -7.72 -7.11 -3.65
CA THR A 11 -7.05 -8.41 -3.57
C THR A 11 -6.14 -8.45 -2.35
N ARG A 12 -6.55 -9.21 -1.32
CA ARG A 12 -5.75 -9.51 -0.13
C ARG A 12 -5.06 -10.84 -0.33
N VAL A 13 -3.74 -10.84 -0.27
CA VAL A 13 -2.93 -12.06 -0.35
C VAL A 13 -2.14 -12.20 0.92
N VAL A 14 -2.24 -13.35 1.59
CA VAL A 14 -1.37 -13.69 2.71
C VAL A 14 -0.26 -14.58 2.18
N SER A 15 0.98 -14.17 2.39
CA SER A 15 2.18 -14.88 1.96
C SER A 15 3.04 -15.24 3.15
N THR A 16 3.71 -16.39 3.09
CA THR A 16 4.75 -16.77 4.05
C THR A 16 6.11 -16.65 3.38
N ILE A 17 7.03 -15.95 4.03
CA ILE A 17 8.36 -15.65 3.50
C ILE A 17 9.39 -16.14 4.50
N THR A 18 10.37 -16.91 4.04
CA THR A 18 11.47 -17.38 4.87
C THR A 18 12.66 -16.45 4.69
N VAL A 19 13.19 -15.93 5.80
CA VAL A 19 14.40 -15.12 5.83
C VAL A 19 15.49 -15.83 6.64
N THR A 20 16.74 -15.67 6.20
CA THR A 20 17.94 -16.11 6.91
C THR A 20 18.74 -14.88 7.34
N PRO A 21 19.59 -14.98 8.38
CA PRO A 21 20.47 -13.89 8.76
C PRO A 21 21.39 -13.50 7.59
N GLU A 22 21.69 -12.21 7.47
CA GLU A 22 22.63 -11.71 6.44
C GLU A 22 24.04 -12.26 6.65
N GLU A 23 24.46 -12.33 7.92
CA GLU A 23 25.71 -12.99 8.28
C GLU A 23 25.51 -14.50 8.42
N PRO A 24 26.36 -15.35 7.80
CA PRO A 24 26.21 -16.80 7.82
C PRO A 24 26.36 -17.42 9.22
N THR A 25 26.84 -16.65 10.21
CA THR A 25 26.95 -17.08 11.61
C THR A 25 25.87 -16.49 12.52
N GLY A 26 25.01 -15.61 11.99
CA GLY A 26 23.94 -14.93 12.72
C GLY A 26 22.85 -15.88 13.22
N LEU A 27 22.00 -15.38 14.13
CA LEU A 27 20.88 -16.12 14.72
C LEU A 27 19.70 -15.18 14.97
N PHE A 28 18.49 -15.61 14.62
CA PHE A 28 17.28 -14.95 15.08
C PHE A 28 16.99 -15.34 16.52
N ARG A 29 16.73 -14.33 17.37
CA ARG A 29 16.20 -14.55 18.72
C ARG A 29 14.71 -14.90 18.63
N PRO A 30 14.15 -15.65 19.60
CA PRO A 30 12.73 -16.03 19.56
C PRO A 30 11.75 -14.86 19.43
N ASP A 31 12.13 -13.69 19.94
CA ASP A 31 11.37 -12.45 19.91
C ASP A 31 11.74 -11.54 18.72
N ALA A 32 12.69 -11.92 17.88
CA ALA A 32 13.16 -11.11 16.77
C ALA A 32 11.98 -10.71 15.87
N MET A 33 11.92 -9.41 15.55
CA MET A 33 10.93 -8.80 14.67
C MET A 33 9.49 -8.81 15.17
N SER A 34 9.24 -9.30 16.39
CA SER A 34 7.88 -9.35 16.97
C SER A 34 7.30 -7.95 17.17
N GLU A 35 8.17 -6.97 17.42
CA GLU A 35 7.82 -5.56 17.57
C GLU A 35 7.26 -4.92 16.28
N TRP A 36 7.49 -5.54 15.13
CA TRP A 36 7.02 -5.07 13.82
C TRP A 36 5.69 -5.69 13.40
N VAL A 37 5.15 -6.65 14.17
CA VAL A 37 3.82 -7.21 13.88
C VAL A 37 2.77 -6.09 13.93
N GLY A 38 1.91 -6.03 12.92
CA GLY A 38 0.93 -4.98 12.68
C GLY A 38 1.45 -3.75 11.94
N HIS A 39 2.75 -3.67 11.64
CA HIS A 39 3.35 -2.53 10.94
C HIS A 39 3.56 -2.80 9.45
N LEU A 40 3.64 -1.72 8.68
CA LEU A 40 4.07 -1.75 7.29
C LEU A 40 5.55 -2.12 7.21
N VAL A 41 5.87 -3.09 6.36
CA VAL A 41 7.22 -3.62 6.15
C VAL A 41 7.59 -3.59 4.68
N GLN A 42 8.89 -3.43 4.38
CA GLN A 42 9.40 -3.66 3.04
C GLN A 42 10.06 -5.03 3.02
N VAL A 43 9.58 -5.91 2.15
CA VAL A 43 10.13 -7.27 2.03
C VAL A 43 10.70 -7.44 0.62
N ALA A 44 11.98 -7.82 0.56
CA ALA A 44 12.64 -8.06 -0.71
C ALA A 44 11.92 -9.16 -1.51
N GLY A 45 11.71 -8.90 -2.80
CA GLY A 45 11.01 -9.82 -3.70
C GLY A 45 9.48 -9.68 -3.71
N LEU A 46 8.90 -8.90 -2.80
CA LEU A 46 7.51 -8.43 -2.93
C LEU A 46 7.45 -7.13 -3.74
N ASP A 47 6.34 -6.91 -4.44
CA ASP A 47 6.14 -5.73 -5.27
C ASP A 47 5.93 -4.48 -4.40
N PRO A 48 6.85 -3.49 -4.43
CA PRO A 48 6.77 -2.30 -3.58
C PRO A 48 5.58 -1.38 -3.90
N ALA A 49 4.82 -1.64 -4.97
CA ALA A 49 3.56 -0.94 -5.25
C ALA A 49 2.41 -1.36 -4.31
N TYR A 50 2.57 -2.46 -3.56
CA TYR A 50 1.56 -2.99 -2.63
C TYR A 50 1.89 -2.63 -1.18
N GLU A 51 0.86 -2.56 -0.34
CA GLU A 51 1.06 -2.42 1.10
C GLU A 51 1.29 -3.80 1.71
N HIS A 52 2.40 -3.95 2.43
CA HIS A 52 2.77 -5.20 3.09
C HIS A 52 2.76 -4.97 4.60
N THR A 53 1.86 -5.66 5.29
CA THR A 53 1.78 -5.61 6.74
C THR A 53 2.25 -6.94 7.32
N LEU A 54 3.20 -6.88 8.25
CA LEU A 54 3.66 -8.09 8.95
C LEU A 54 2.57 -8.55 9.93
N GLN A 55 2.08 -9.78 9.77
CA GLN A 55 1.00 -10.33 10.59
C GLN A 55 1.51 -11.27 11.68
N ALA A 56 2.57 -12.01 11.39
CA ALA A 56 3.18 -12.92 12.34
C ALA A 56 4.64 -13.19 12.00
N VAL A 57 5.40 -13.56 13.01
CA VAL A 57 6.78 -14.02 12.88
C VAL A 57 6.90 -15.35 13.61
N LYS A 58 7.62 -16.29 13.01
CA LYS A 58 7.97 -17.55 13.64
C LYS A 58 9.42 -17.86 13.37
N VAL A 59 10.22 -17.91 14.42
CA VAL A 59 11.61 -18.38 14.31
C VAL A 59 11.60 -19.90 14.12
N VAL A 60 12.36 -20.36 13.12
CA VAL A 60 12.39 -21.77 12.70
C VAL A 60 13.84 -22.26 12.54
N PRO A 61 14.05 -23.58 12.50
CA PRO A 61 15.35 -24.12 12.12
C PRO A 61 15.74 -23.64 10.72
N GLY A 62 17.02 -23.30 10.52
CA GLY A 62 17.54 -22.86 9.24
C GLY A 62 19.04 -23.10 9.09
N PRO A 63 19.58 -22.98 7.87
CA PRO A 63 21.00 -23.18 7.61
C PRO A 63 21.84 -22.10 8.28
N ARG A 64 22.95 -22.52 8.90
CA ARG A 64 23.92 -21.64 9.58
C ARG A 64 25.30 -22.26 9.55
N MET A 65 26.33 -21.43 9.47
CA MET A 65 27.71 -21.85 9.69
C MET A 65 28.00 -21.99 11.19
N VAL A 66 28.30 -23.22 11.62
CA VAL A 66 28.66 -23.58 13.01
C VAL A 66 30.09 -24.08 13.04
N MET A 67 30.89 -23.65 14.03
CA MET A 67 32.25 -24.16 14.20
C MET A 67 32.20 -25.63 14.65
N ASP A 68 32.70 -26.53 13.82
CA ASP A 68 32.93 -27.93 14.20
C ASP A 68 34.29 -28.04 14.89
N MET A 69 34.27 -28.28 16.20
CA MET A 69 35.49 -28.39 17.02
C MET A 69 36.32 -29.64 16.71
N ASN A 70 35.72 -30.69 16.13
CA ASN A 70 36.44 -31.89 15.73
C ASN A 70 37.18 -31.69 14.41
N LEU A 71 36.59 -30.90 13.50
CA LEU A 71 37.17 -30.59 12.19
C LEU A 71 37.98 -29.28 12.17
N GLY A 72 37.88 -28.45 13.22
CA GLY A 72 38.55 -27.15 13.31
C GLY A 72 38.11 -26.15 12.23
N ARG A 73 36.89 -26.28 11.71
CA ARG A 73 36.36 -25.43 10.62
C ARG A 73 34.86 -25.18 10.77
N TYR A 74 34.37 -24.12 10.15
CA TYR A 74 32.94 -23.87 10.03
C TYR A 74 32.30 -24.81 9.01
N VAL A 75 31.16 -25.38 9.38
CA VAL A 75 30.33 -26.24 8.54
C VAL A 75 28.90 -25.75 8.58
N GLU A 76 28.18 -25.89 7.47
CA GLU A 76 26.76 -25.56 7.42
C GLU A 76 25.96 -26.63 8.15
N GLN A 77 25.10 -26.22 9.09
CA GLN A 77 24.17 -27.06 9.81
C GLN A 77 22.81 -26.38 9.91
N VAL A 78 21.75 -27.19 10.01
CA VAL A 78 20.41 -26.69 10.31
C VAL A 78 20.28 -26.57 11.83
N VAL A 79 20.07 -25.36 12.32
CA VAL A 79 19.95 -25.07 13.77
C VAL A 79 18.72 -24.23 14.05
N ASP A 80 18.15 -24.38 15.25
CA ASP A 80 17.08 -23.51 15.75
C ASP A 80 17.53 -22.04 15.72
N GLY A 81 16.70 -21.14 15.19
CA GLY A 81 17.05 -19.74 15.04
C GLY A 81 17.87 -19.42 13.78
N GLY A 82 18.18 -20.40 12.94
CA GLY A 82 18.85 -20.20 11.66
C GLY A 82 17.98 -19.52 10.59
N ALA A 83 16.66 -19.49 10.78
CA ALA A 83 15.74 -18.79 9.89
C ALA A 83 14.51 -18.23 10.65
N ALA A 84 13.77 -17.33 9.99
CA ALA A 84 12.46 -16.87 10.45
C ALA A 84 11.45 -16.92 9.30
N GLU A 85 10.24 -17.34 9.60
CA GLU A 85 9.07 -17.30 8.72
C GLU A 85 8.24 -16.06 9.06
N LEU A 86 8.09 -15.17 8.08
CA LEU A 86 7.28 -13.96 8.15
C LEU A 86 5.95 -14.22 7.45
N THR A 87 4.84 -14.04 8.16
CA THR A 87 3.51 -14.01 7.54
C THR A 87 3.19 -12.57 7.19
N VAL A 88 3.05 -12.28 5.90
CA VAL A 88 2.86 -10.93 5.37
C VAL A 88 1.52 -10.85 4.68
N LEU A 89 0.66 -9.94 5.14
CA LEU A 89 -0.55 -9.54 4.44
C LEU A 89 -0.14 -8.52 3.39
N THR A 90 -0.37 -8.85 2.13
CA THR A 90 -0.20 -7.96 1.00
C THR A 90 -1.57 -7.50 0.53
N GLU A 91 -1.78 -6.20 0.55
CA GLU A 91 -2.99 -5.57 0.06
C GLU A 91 -2.61 -4.64 -1.07
N ALA A 92 -3.45 -4.57 -2.11
CA ALA A 92 -3.39 -3.40 -2.97
C ALA A 92 -3.59 -2.18 -2.06
N PRO A 93 -2.76 -1.12 -2.16
CA PRO A 93 -3.02 0.11 -1.44
C PRO A 93 -4.48 0.48 -1.70
N TYR A 94 -5.19 1.06 -0.74
CA TYR A 94 -6.59 1.46 -0.94
C TYR A 94 -6.64 2.47 -2.10
N VAL A 95 -6.79 1.97 -3.34
CA VAL A 95 -6.79 2.78 -4.54
C VAL A 95 -8.24 3.19 -4.76
N PRO A 96 -8.57 4.49 -4.78
CA PRO A 96 -9.71 4.97 -5.53
C PRO A 96 -9.83 4.22 -6.86
N CYS A 97 -10.93 3.52 -7.11
CA CYS A 97 -11.08 2.84 -8.39
C CYS A 97 -11.32 3.92 -9.48
N TYR A 98 -10.26 4.28 -10.22
CA TYR A 98 -10.27 5.32 -11.26
C TYR A 98 -10.91 4.87 -12.58
N ALA A 99 -11.61 3.74 -12.60
CA ALA A 99 -11.90 2.95 -13.79
C ALA A 99 -12.72 3.66 -14.90
N ASN A 100 -13.27 4.86 -14.67
CA ASN A 100 -14.08 5.52 -15.68
C ASN A 100 -13.60 6.90 -16.18
N TYR A 101 -12.70 7.65 -15.52
CA TYR A 101 -12.51 9.08 -15.88
C TYR A 101 -11.13 9.74 -15.71
N VAL A 102 -10.02 9.00 -15.57
CA VAL A 102 -8.67 9.64 -15.53
C VAL A 102 -7.84 9.27 -16.74
N ARG A 103 -7.51 10.28 -17.55
CA ARG A 103 -6.43 10.23 -18.54
C ARG A 103 -5.12 10.11 -17.76
N VAL A 104 -4.64 8.88 -17.54
CA VAL A 104 -3.30 8.64 -16.98
C VAL A 104 -2.29 9.13 -18.02
N ILE A 105 -1.66 10.26 -17.75
CA ILE A 105 -0.46 10.65 -18.48
C ILE A 105 0.65 9.74 -17.96
N ALA A 106 1.05 8.75 -18.76
CA ALA A 106 2.15 7.86 -18.41
C ALA A 106 3.41 8.68 -18.09
N GLY A 107 4.08 8.36 -16.98
CA GLY A 107 5.36 8.98 -16.59
C GLY A 107 5.29 10.09 -15.54
N VAL A 108 4.10 10.42 -14.99
CA VAL A 108 4.01 11.41 -13.92
C VAL A 108 4.29 10.76 -12.54
N PRO A 109 5.32 11.21 -11.79
CA PRO A 109 5.66 10.62 -10.50
C PRO A 109 4.55 10.86 -9.47
N PRO A 110 4.30 9.91 -8.54
CA PRO A 110 3.26 10.08 -7.54
C PRO A 110 3.60 11.23 -6.58
N ALA A 111 2.60 12.05 -6.23
CA ALA A 111 2.70 13.08 -5.20
C ALA A 111 1.74 12.76 -4.04
N ARG A 112 2.03 13.34 -2.87
CA ARG A 112 1.14 13.21 -1.72
C ARG A 112 -0.07 14.13 -1.89
N ALA A 113 -1.26 13.66 -1.53
CA ALA A 113 -2.47 14.46 -1.50
C ALA A 113 -3.27 14.22 -0.22
N GLN A 114 -3.95 15.27 0.24
CA GLN A 114 -4.93 15.22 1.32
C GLN A 114 -6.29 15.58 0.72
N ILE A 115 -7.28 14.70 0.90
CA ILE A 115 -8.63 14.88 0.34
C ILE A 115 -9.57 15.25 1.47
N VAL A 116 -10.25 16.38 1.33
CA VAL A 116 -11.14 16.97 2.34
C VAL A 116 -12.50 17.26 1.75
N ARG A 117 -13.57 16.95 2.49
CA ARG A 117 -14.92 17.33 2.12
C ARG A 117 -15.15 18.83 2.29
N ALA A 118 -15.69 19.48 1.25
CA ALA A 118 -15.98 20.91 1.26
C ALA A 118 -17.05 21.29 2.30
N ASP A 119 -18.06 20.43 2.49
CA ASP A 119 -19.25 20.70 3.29
C ASP A 119 -19.03 20.45 4.79
N THR A 120 -18.21 19.46 5.13
CA THR A 120 -18.00 19.00 6.51
C THR A 120 -16.60 19.28 7.03
N GLY A 121 -15.65 19.59 6.15
CA GLY A 121 -14.23 19.65 6.51
C GLY A 121 -13.62 18.29 6.87
N ALA A 122 -14.37 17.18 6.69
CA ALA A 122 -13.90 15.85 7.02
C ALA A 122 -12.73 15.45 6.10
N VAL A 123 -11.62 15.01 6.71
CA VAL A 123 -10.49 14.44 5.99
C VAL A 123 -10.85 13.03 5.56
N LEU A 124 -10.99 12.82 4.26
CA LEU A 124 -11.30 11.52 3.67
C LEU A 124 -10.03 10.70 3.42
N VAL A 125 -8.93 11.39 3.11
CA VAL A 125 -7.61 10.81 2.89
C VAL A 125 -6.58 11.73 3.50
N GLU A 126 -5.74 11.17 4.37
CA GLU A 126 -4.60 11.86 4.95
C GLU A 126 -3.31 11.45 4.24
N ARG A 127 -2.72 12.37 3.45
CA ARG A 127 -1.39 12.25 2.85
C ARG A 127 -1.15 11.02 1.95
N GLY A 128 -2.19 10.51 1.27
CA GLY A 128 -2.06 9.40 0.33
C GLY A 128 -1.19 9.74 -0.90
N ARG A 129 -0.46 8.78 -1.47
CA ARG A 129 0.36 8.96 -2.68
C ARG A 129 -0.45 8.64 -3.93
N TYR A 130 -0.53 9.58 -4.86
CA TYR A 130 -1.33 9.47 -6.08
C TYR A 130 -0.59 9.98 -7.31
N PRO A 131 -0.91 9.49 -8.53
CA PRO A 131 -0.50 10.12 -9.77
C PRO A 131 -1.15 11.50 -9.89
N ALA A 132 -0.47 12.50 -9.33
CA ALA A 132 -0.89 13.89 -9.24
C ALA A 132 -0.26 14.70 -10.39
N PRO A 133 -0.68 15.95 -10.68
CA PRO A 133 -1.63 16.76 -9.92
C PRO A 133 -3.10 16.42 -10.24
N PHE A 134 -3.94 16.48 -9.20
CA PHE A 134 -5.39 16.60 -9.36
C PHE A 134 -5.74 17.98 -9.91
N TYR A 135 -6.90 18.10 -10.56
CA TYR A 135 -7.41 19.37 -11.10
C TYR A 135 -8.87 19.59 -10.76
N ASP A 136 -9.28 20.85 -10.70
CA ASP A 136 -10.65 21.25 -10.39
C ASP A 136 -11.63 20.69 -11.44
N GLY A 137 -12.76 20.19 -10.98
CA GLY A 137 -13.78 19.55 -11.81
C GLY A 137 -13.53 18.07 -12.09
N GLN A 138 -12.35 17.53 -11.79
CA GLN A 138 -12.08 16.09 -11.87
C GLN A 138 -13.01 15.31 -10.94
N THR A 139 -13.35 14.08 -11.33
CA THR A 139 -14.08 13.13 -10.48
C THR A 139 -13.13 12.07 -9.93
N LEU A 140 -13.31 11.70 -8.67
CA LEU A 140 -12.58 10.60 -8.02
C LEU A 140 -13.52 9.82 -7.11
N ALA A 141 -13.15 8.57 -6.79
CA ALA A 141 -13.83 7.75 -5.80
C ALA A 141 -13.05 7.76 -4.48
N VAL A 142 -13.72 7.81 -3.33
CA VAL A 142 -13.08 7.46 -2.04
C VAL A 142 -13.96 6.42 -1.36
N GLY A 143 -13.44 5.20 -1.24
CA GLY A 143 -14.27 4.04 -0.91
C GLY A 143 -15.30 3.79 -2.02
N GLU A 144 -16.56 3.63 -1.65
CA GLU A 144 -17.68 3.42 -2.59
C GLU A 144 -18.31 4.74 -3.08
N GLN A 145 -17.96 5.87 -2.47
CA GLN A 145 -18.57 7.15 -2.78
C GLN A 145 -17.80 7.89 -3.88
N HIS A 146 -18.52 8.42 -4.86
CA HIS A 146 -17.97 9.32 -5.88
C HIS A 146 -18.01 10.78 -5.42
N TYR A 147 -16.96 11.50 -5.81
CA TYR A 147 -16.74 12.89 -5.46
C TYR A 147 -16.27 13.70 -6.66
N ARG A 148 -16.67 14.97 -6.72
CA ARG A 148 -16.16 15.97 -7.65
C ARG A 148 -15.19 16.90 -6.92
N ILE A 149 -14.01 17.11 -7.49
CA ILE A 149 -13.03 18.06 -7.00
C ILE A 149 -13.52 19.48 -7.28
N THR A 150 -13.63 20.30 -6.25
CA THR A 150 -14.08 21.69 -6.36
C THR A 150 -12.95 22.70 -6.23
N ALA A 151 -11.85 22.32 -5.58
CA ALA A 151 -10.66 23.15 -5.47
C ALA A 151 -9.43 22.30 -5.20
N THR A 152 -8.29 22.77 -5.71
CA THR A 152 -6.97 22.19 -5.46
C THR A 152 -5.99 23.27 -5.03
N SER A 153 -5.09 22.94 -4.10
CA SER A 153 -4.04 23.86 -3.67
C SER A 153 -2.80 23.12 -3.17
N TRP A 154 -1.71 23.84 -2.97
CA TRP A 154 -0.45 23.32 -2.44
C TRP A 154 -0.04 24.16 -1.23
N PRO A 155 -0.65 23.92 -0.06
CA PRO A 155 -0.55 24.83 1.08
C PRO A 155 0.87 24.99 1.63
N ASN A 156 1.76 24.04 1.35
CA ASN A 156 3.16 24.09 1.79
C ASN A 156 4.12 24.70 0.75
N ARG A 157 3.61 25.13 -0.40
CA ARG A 157 4.39 25.83 -1.42
C ARG A 157 4.30 27.33 -1.21
N ASN A 158 5.41 28.02 -1.42
CA ASN A 158 5.43 29.47 -1.45
C ASN A 158 4.55 29.95 -2.63
N PRO A 159 3.56 30.83 -2.40
CA PRO A 159 2.62 31.27 -3.44
C PRO A 159 3.26 32.13 -4.53
N GLU A 160 4.39 32.79 -4.25
CA GLU A 160 5.12 33.61 -5.21
C GLU A 160 6.08 32.78 -6.08
N THR A 161 6.75 31.80 -5.48
CA THR A 161 7.82 31.04 -6.16
C THR A 161 7.40 29.62 -6.57
N GLY A 162 6.29 29.10 -6.04
CA GLY A 162 5.83 27.72 -6.24
C GLY A 162 6.72 26.65 -5.59
N SER A 163 7.75 27.04 -4.84
CA SER A 163 8.69 26.10 -4.21
C SER A 163 8.15 25.54 -2.89
N ALA A 164 8.30 24.24 -2.67
CA ALA A 164 8.05 23.63 -1.37
C ALA A 164 9.13 24.05 -0.34
N GLY A 165 8.70 24.35 0.89
CA GLY A 165 9.61 24.62 2.00
C GLY A 165 10.24 23.34 2.59
N ARG A 166 10.72 23.42 3.85
CA ARG A 166 11.21 22.23 4.58
C ARG A 166 10.11 21.25 4.99
N ASN A 167 8.85 21.68 4.93
CA ASN A 167 7.71 20.85 5.25
C ASN A 167 7.39 19.89 4.10
N GLU A 168 6.76 18.78 4.43
CA GLU A 168 6.31 17.80 3.45
C GLU A 168 5.41 18.44 2.38
N ASP A 169 5.77 18.31 1.10
CA ASP A 169 4.96 18.84 0.00
C ASP A 169 3.77 17.92 -0.30
N TYR A 170 2.58 18.51 -0.41
CA TYR A 170 1.36 17.78 -0.73
C TYR A 170 0.31 18.68 -1.39
N GLN A 171 -0.57 18.07 -2.18
CA GLN A 171 -1.74 18.72 -2.75
C GLN A 171 -2.93 18.59 -1.81
N LEU A 172 -3.54 19.70 -1.42
CA LEU A 172 -4.84 19.71 -0.77
C LEU A 172 -5.93 19.67 -1.86
N VAL A 173 -6.83 18.69 -1.76
CA VAL A 173 -7.92 18.44 -2.70
C VAL A 173 -9.23 18.59 -1.94
N THR A 174 -10.04 19.55 -2.33
CA THR A 174 -11.36 19.78 -1.75
C THR A 174 -12.43 19.17 -2.65
N VAL A 175 -13.35 18.40 -2.06
CA VAL A 175 -14.32 17.61 -2.82
C VAL A 175 -15.76 17.77 -2.33
N VAL A 176 -16.71 17.56 -3.22
CA VAL A 176 -18.14 17.42 -2.93
C VAL A 176 -18.66 16.07 -3.42
N PRO A 177 -19.57 15.39 -2.70
CA PRO A 177 -20.13 14.13 -3.16
C PRO A 177 -20.92 14.34 -4.46
N ILE A 178 -20.79 13.39 -5.38
CA ILE A 178 -21.67 13.29 -6.55
C ILE A 178 -22.84 12.42 -6.13
N PRO A 179 -24.10 12.90 -6.23
CA PRO A 179 -25.27 12.07 -5.94
C PRO A 179 -25.26 10.84 -6.84
N ASP A 180 -25.58 9.68 -6.28
CA ASP A 180 -25.80 8.48 -7.10
C ASP A 180 -26.93 8.76 -8.08
N GLN A 181 -26.65 8.56 -9.36
CA GLN A 181 -27.65 8.74 -10.40
C GLN A 181 -28.69 7.63 -10.26
N GLU A 182 -29.96 7.99 -10.08
CA GLU A 182 -31.04 7.00 -10.04
C GLU A 182 -30.98 6.11 -11.30
N PRO A 183 -31.24 4.79 -11.19
CA PRO A 183 -31.26 3.91 -12.34
C PRO A 183 -32.19 4.46 -13.41
N ILE A 184 -31.67 4.64 -14.63
CA ILE A 184 -32.52 5.00 -15.76
C ILE A 184 -33.52 3.85 -15.94
N ALA A 185 -34.81 4.17 -15.80
CA ALA A 185 -35.86 3.18 -16.01
C ALA A 185 -35.70 2.54 -17.39
N PRO A 186 -35.88 1.22 -17.52
CA PRO A 186 -35.73 0.55 -18.80
C PRO A 186 -36.66 1.20 -19.84
N VAL A 187 -36.10 1.51 -21.01
CA VAL A 187 -36.89 2.00 -22.13
C VAL A 187 -37.91 0.90 -22.49
N PRO A 188 -39.22 1.20 -22.53
CA PRO A 188 -40.21 0.20 -22.89
C PRO A 188 -39.88 -0.36 -24.28
N SER A 189 -39.83 -1.69 -24.40
CA SER A 189 -39.62 -2.34 -25.69
C SER A 189 -40.75 -1.96 -26.65
N PRO A 190 -40.46 -1.68 -27.93
CA PRO A 190 -41.52 -1.43 -28.90
C PRO A 190 -42.42 -2.67 -29.02
N THR A 191 -43.73 -2.48 -28.90
CA THR A 191 -44.73 -3.52 -29.10
C THR A 191 -44.64 -4.05 -30.55
N PRO A 192 -44.66 -5.37 -30.77
CA PRO A 192 -44.63 -5.96 -32.11
C PRO A 192 -45.87 -5.63 -32.94
#